data_AF-A0A973EWT4-F1
#
_entry.id   AF-A0A973EWT4-F1
#
_cell.length_a   1.000
_cell.length_b   1.000
_cell.length_c   1.000
_cell.angle_alpha   90.00
_cell.angle_beta   90.00
_cell.angle_gamma   90.00
#
_symmetry.space_group_name_H-M   'P 1'
#
loop_
_entity.id
_entity.type
_entity.pdbx_description
1 polymer ?
#
loop_
_entity_poly.entity_id
_entity_poly.type
_entity_poly.pdbx_seq_one_letter_code
_entity_poly.pdbx_strand_id
1 'polypeptide(L)'
;MKQFNNHPLYRVHNMDTAISSLWDFYKERFIKLFIISFVMSLIVQYASTFINLNELQSITDPQEMLAKISDYLLPMFLVVLINLFFITILQYYVIFSPVDDTVTVLNSITGSLKYFIPYLIIMILVAFAGSFLILLGLVLLVVGVFFALVYLLTIYFFILPLLMAEGPNIYNTITRTVSLAHRRFWQNLGWTAVFLIILIVVSVILSGIVLLPFTGSFLKAFTNPENADSVMALAKNPLFIVLSAIVNALTYPLVPVFSAIMYFNGRANEDASSNAAHEEGTERKVRVEDLYAPPVRDESDDKTSIDM
;
A
#
# COMPACT_ATOMS: atom_id res chain seq x y z
N MET A 1 -21.03 2.76 -10.44
CA MET A 1 -19.61 2.60 -10.06
C MET A 1 -18.80 3.45 -11.02
N LYS A 2 -17.84 4.27 -10.56
CA LYS A 2 -16.92 4.94 -11.50
C LYS A 2 -16.13 3.85 -12.22
N GLN A 3 -16.06 3.90 -13.55
CA GLN A 3 -15.42 2.86 -14.35
C GLN A 3 -13.89 3.07 -14.28
N PHE A 4 -13.22 2.35 -13.38
CA PHE A 4 -11.76 2.44 -13.21
C PHE A 4 -10.98 1.65 -14.28
N ASN A 5 -11.67 1.05 -15.25
CA ASN A 5 -11.04 0.28 -16.32
C ASN A 5 -10.09 1.12 -17.18
N ASN A 6 -10.28 2.44 -17.20
CA ASN A 6 -9.40 3.39 -17.91
C ASN A 6 -8.26 3.92 -17.04
N HIS A 7 -8.15 3.49 -15.78
CA HIS A 7 -7.09 3.94 -14.89
C HIS A 7 -5.74 3.36 -15.39
N PRO A 8 -4.64 4.15 -15.45
CA PRO A 8 -3.36 3.70 -16.03
C PRO A 8 -2.73 2.51 -15.30
N LEU A 9 -3.05 2.35 -14.01
CA LEU A 9 -2.61 1.20 -13.20
C LEU A 9 -3.53 -0.03 -13.33
N TYR A 10 -4.67 0.08 -14.04
CA TYR A 10 -5.64 -0.98 -14.27
C TYR A 10 -5.18 -1.93 -15.37
N ARG A 11 -4.40 -2.95 -15.00
CA ARG A 11 -3.99 -4.03 -15.89
C ARG A 11 -3.57 -5.26 -15.09
N VAL A 12 -3.47 -6.40 -15.76
CA VAL A 12 -2.79 -7.57 -15.21
C VAL A 12 -1.29 -7.29 -15.25
N HIS A 13 -0.64 -7.34 -14.09
CA HIS A 13 0.78 -7.10 -13.96
C HIS A 13 1.53 -8.41 -13.64
N ASN A 14 2.75 -8.51 -14.12
CA ASN A 14 3.83 -9.27 -13.49
C ASN A 14 4.69 -8.32 -12.63
N MET A 15 5.71 -8.82 -11.92
CA MET A 15 6.55 -7.96 -11.06
C MET A 15 7.20 -6.81 -11.85
N ASP A 16 7.78 -7.10 -13.01
CA ASP A 16 8.52 -6.11 -13.79
C ASP A 16 7.61 -4.99 -14.29
N THR A 17 6.45 -5.35 -14.82
CA THR A 17 5.41 -4.41 -15.26
C THR A 17 4.78 -3.64 -14.10
N ALA A 18 4.68 -4.23 -12.90
CA ALA A 18 4.23 -3.53 -11.70
C ALA A 18 5.23 -2.44 -11.29
N ILE A 19 6.53 -2.76 -11.25
CA ILE A 19 7.59 -1.80 -10.92
C ILE A 19 7.68 -0.72 -12.00
N SER A 20 7.61 -1.09 -13.28
CA SER A 20 7.63 -0.12 -14.38
C SER A 20 6.44 0.83 -14.32
N SER A 21 5.22 0.30 -14.10
CA SER A 21 4.01 1.13 -13.93
C SER A 21 4.10 2.04 -12.73
N LEU A 22 4.65 1.56 -11.62
CA LEU A 22 4.86 2.38 -10.43
C LEU A 22 5.77 3.56 -10.77
N TRP A 23 6.89 3.29 -11.43
CA TRP A 23 7.85 4.31 -11.81
C TRP A 23 7.28 5.30 -12.83
N ASP A 24 6.60 4.82 -13.86
CA ASP A 24 5.99 5.64 -14.91
C ASP A 24 4.92 6.57 -14.32
N PHE A 25 4.04 6.02 -13.47
CA PHE A 25 3.00 6.80 -12.78
C PHE A 25 3.60 7.84 -11.85
N TYR A 26 4.61 7.44 -11.06
CA TYR A 26 5.30 8.35 -10.15
C TYR A 26 6.00 9.48 -10.90
N LYS A 27 6.70 9.17 -11.99
CA LYS A 27 7.43 10.16 -12.81
C LYS A 27 6.49 11.15 -13.49
N GLU A 28 5.40 10.68 -14.08
CA GLU A 28 4.41 11.53 -14.75
C GLU A 28 3.78 12.54 -13.77
N ARG A 29 3.56 12.13 -12.51
CA ARG A 29 2.88 12.93 -11.48
C ARG A 29 3.81 13.43 -10.37
N PHE A 30 5.12 13.40 -10.61
CA PHE A 30 6.15 13.60 -9.60
C PHE A 30 5.93 14.90 -8.82
N ILE A 31 5.80 16.02 -9.51
CA ILE A 31 5.68 17.35 -8.88
C ILE A 31 4.48 17.40 -7.94
N LYS A 32 3.32 16.87 -8.37
CA LYS A 32 2.10 16.90 -7.55
C LYS A 32 2.24 15.99 -6.33
N LEU A 33 2.67 14.74 -6.52
CA LEU A 33 2.85 13.78 -5.44
C LEU A 33 3.92 14.23 -4.43
N PHE A 34 5.01 14.80 -4.93
CA PHE A 34 6.11 15.34 -4.13
C PHE A 34 5.63 16.51 -3.28
N ILE A 35 4.97 17.53 -3.86
CA ILE A 35 4.51 18.71 -3.10
C ILE A 35 3.54 18.30 -2.00
N ILE A 36 2.57 17.42 -2.30
CA ILE A 36 1.61 16.92 -1.30
C ILE A 36 2.36 16.26 -0.15
N SER A 37 3.26 15.33 -0.46
CA SER A 37 3.98 14.55 0.54
C SER A 37 4.99 15.39 1.32
N PHE A 38 5.58 16.41 0.70
CA PHE A 38 6.49 17.35 1.33
C PHE A 38 5.79 18.19 2.38
N VAL A 39 4.65 18.81 2.01
CA VAL A 39 3.84 19.59 2.97
C VAL A 39 3.35 18.70 4.11
N MET A 40 2.85 17.51 3.79
CA MET A 40 2.41 16.54 4.80
C MET A 40 3.54 16.10 5.73
N SER A 41 4.71 15.77 5.17
CA SER A 41 5.86 15.38 5.98
C SER A 41 6.37 16.52 6.86
N LEU A 42 6.36 17.77 6.37
CA LEU A 42 6.69 18.93 7.20
C LEU A 42 5.72 19.05 8.38
N ILE A 43 4.41 18.90 8.14
CA ILE A 43 3.41 18.97 9.19
C ILE A 43 3.61 17.86 10.21
N VAL A 44 3.80 16.60 9.78
CA VAL A 44 4.04 15.46 10.69
C VAL A 44 5.33 15.67 11.50
N GLN A 45 6.40 16.11 10.83
CA GLN A 45 7.69 16.27 11.49
C GLN A 45 7.68 17.44 12.47
N TYR A 46 7.06 18.57 12.09
CA TYR A 46 6.82 19.68 13.01
C TYR A 46 5.93 19.26 14.19
N ALA A 47 4.82 18.55 13.93
CA ALA A 47 3.94 18.05 14.99
C ALA A 47 4.70 17.12 15.96
N SER A 48 5.63 16.31 15.45
CA SER A 48 6.45 15.41 16.26
C SER A 48 7.41 16.16 17.17
N THR A 49 7.83 17.39 16.84
CA THR A 49 8.71 18.20 17.72
C THR A 49 8.05 18.62 19.04
N PHE A 50 6.71 18.62 19.11
CA PHE A 50 5.99 18.89 20.36
C PHE A 50 6.05 17.72 21.35
N ILE A 51 6.47 16.53 20.91
CA ILE A 51 6.60 15.35 21.76
C ILE A 51 8.03 15.30 22.30
N ASN A 52 8.23 15.79 23.52
CA ASN A 52 9.54 15.83 24.17
C ASN A 52 9.81 14.56 24.98
N LEU A 53 10.31 13.50 24.32
CA LEU A 53 10.65 12.24 25.01
C LEU A 53 11.96 12.33 25.84
N ASN A 54 12.64 13.48 25.85
CA ASN A 54 13.89 13.67 26.60
C ASN A 54 13.68 13.44 28.10
N GLU A 55 12.52 13.87 28.63
CA GLU A 55 12.19 13.68 30.04
C GLU A 55 12.08 12.21 30.43
N LEU A 56 11.78 11.32 29.47
CA LEU A 56 11.66 9.89 29.73
C LEU A 56 13.02 9.20 29.87
N GLN A 57 14.07 9.74 29.26
CA GLN A 57 15.40 9.13 29.30
C GLN A 57 16.10 9.32 30.66
N SER A 58 15.73 10.36 31.41
CA SER A 58 16.28 10.65 32.73
C SER A 58 15.58 9.93 33.87
N ILE A 59 14.45 9.25 33.60
CA ILE A 59 13.66 8.57 34.62
C ILE A 59 14.15 7.13 34.77
N THR A 60 14.64 6.78 35.96
CA THR A 60 15.10 5.42 36.27
C THR A 60 14.02 4.55 36.89
N ASP A 61 12.96 5.13 37.45
CA ASP A 61 11.84 4.38 38.05
C ASP A 61 10.80 4.00 36.98
N PRO A 62 10.53 2.69 36.76
CA PRO A 62 9.52 2.23 35.81
C PRO A 62 8.11 2.78 36.07
N GLN A 63 7.71 2.99 37.33
CA GLN A 63 6.37 3.48 37.65
C GLN A 63 6.21 4.95 37.28
N GLU A 64 7.21 5.76 37.59
CA GLU A 64 7.26 7.17 37.21
C GLU A 64 7.33 7.34 35.68
N MET A 65 8.09 6.47 35.01
CA MET A 65 8.17 6.45 33.55
C MET A 65 6.81 6.15 32.92
N LEU A 66 6.04 5.18 33.44
CA LEU A 66 4.70 4.86 32.93
C LEU A 66 3.72 6.02 33.11
N ALA A 67 3.76 6.70 34.26
CA ALA A 67 2.93 7.89 34.51
C ALA A 67 3.24 8.98 33.48
N LYS A 68 4.53 9.26 33.23
CA LYS A 68 4.96 10.24 32.23
C LYS A 68 4.63 9.84 30.79
N ILE A 69 4.74 8.57 30.43
CA ILE A 69 4.32 8.08 29.10
C ILE A 69 2.83 8.36 28.86
N SER A 70 1.99 8.26 29.89
CA SER A 70 0.56 8.53 29.78
C SER A 70 0.25 9.96 29.34
N ASP A 71 1.07 10.94 29.75
CA ASP A 71 0.95 12.35 29.33
C ASP A 71 1.23 12.53 27.83
N TYR A 72 2.09 11.68 27.25
CA TYR A 72 2.43 11.71 25.83
C TYR A 72 1.51 10.87 24.93
N LEU A 73 0.62 10.04 25.50
CA LEU A 73 -0.27 9.17 24.71
C LEU A 73 -1.16 9.97 23.76
N LEU A 74 -1.77 11.04 24.26
CA LEU A 74 -2.66 11.88 23.46
C LEU A 74 -1.93 12.57 22.29
N PRO A 75 -0.81 13.29 22.48
CA PRO A 75 -0.11 13.92 21.36
C PRO A 75 0.47 12.89 20.38
N MET A 76 0.97 11.73 20.86
CA MET A 76 1.40 10.64 19.97
C MET A 76 0.23 10.12 19.12
N PHE A 77 -0.92 9.89 19.74
CA PHE A 77 -2.12 9.43 19.04
C PHE A 77 -2.59 10.45 17.99
N LEU A 78 -2.55 11.75 18.30
CA LEU A 78 -2.87 12.81 17.33
C LEU A 78 -1.91 12.81 16.13
N VAL A 79 -0.60 12.65 16.35
CA VAL A 79 0.37 12.55 15.24
C VAL A 79 0.08 11.34 14.36
N VAL A 80 -0.24 10.19 14.95
CA VAL A 80 -0.63 8.98 14.21
C VAL A 80 -1.89 9.21 13.39
N LEU A 81 -2.92 9.86 13.96
CA LEU A 81 -4.15 10.19 13.24
C LEU A 81 -3.91 11.14 12.06
N ILE A 82 -3.08 12.17 12.26
CA ILE A 82 -2.70 13.11 11.20
C ILE A 82 -1.98 12.37 10.07
N ASN A 83 -1.02 11.50 10.40
CA ASN A 83 -0.29 10.72 9.43
C ASN A 83 -1.21 9.74 8.66
N LEU A 84 -2.13 9.08 9.36
CA LEU A 84 -3.11 8.18 8.76
C LEU A 84 -4.03 8.94 7.78
N PHE A 85 -4.44 10.16 8.14
CA PHE A 85 -5.23 11.02 7.28
C PHE A 85 -4.47 11.44 6.02
N PHE A 86 -3.19 11.76 6.15
CA PHE A 86 -2.32 12.08 5.02
C PHE A 86 -2.14 10.91 4.04
N ILE A 87 -1.98 9.69 4.54
CA ILE A 87 -1.97 8.48 3.70
C ILE A 87 -3.31 8.35 2.95
N THR A 88 -4.43 8.63 3.62
CA THR A 88 -5.77 8.60 3.01
C THR A 88 -5.90 9.64 1.89
N ILE A 89 -5.38 10.86 2.07
CA ILE A 89 -5.39 11.90 1.04
C ILE A 89 -4.54 11.49 -0.16
N LEU A 90 -3.32 10.96 0.08
CA LEU A 90 -2.43 10.52 -0.98
C LEU A 90 -3.04 9.38 -1.79
N GLN A 91 -3.62 8.36 -1.13
CA GLN A 91 -4.29 7.27 -1.83
C GLN A 91 -5.49 7.78 -2.63
N TYR A 92 -6.29 8.70 -2.07
CA TYR A 92 -7.41 9.30 -2.79
C TYR A 92 -6.94 9.99 -4.08
N TYR A 93 -5.87 10.78 -3.98
CA TYR A 93 -5.28 11.44 -5.14
C TYR A 93 -4.78 10.43 -6.18
N VAL A 94 -4.10 9.36 -5.76
CA VAL A 94 -3.60 8.31 -6.65
C VAL A 94 -4.74 7.60 -7.39
N ILE A 95 -5.85 7.30 -6.71
CA ILE A 95 -6.98 6.54 -7.30
C ILE A 95 -7.84 7.39 -8.23
N PHE A 96 -8.13 8.65 -7.86
CA PHE A 96 -9.12 9.44 -8.60
C PHE A 96 -8.52 10.44 -9.59
N SER A 97 -7.32 11.00 -9.33
CA SER A 97 -6.72 12.00 -10.24
C SER A 97 -6.42 11.53 -11.67
N PRO A 98 -6.26 10.23 -11.98
CA PRO A 98 -6.09 9.78 -13.37
C PRO A 98 -7.39 9.59 -14.14
N VAL A 99 -8.54 9.51 -13.44
CA VAL A 99 -9.84 9.20 -14.04
C VAL A 99 -10.80 10.40 -13.98
N ASP A 100 -10.46 11.41 -13.18
CA ASP A 100 -11.30 12.57 -12.93
C ASP A 100 -10.44 13.84 -12.86
N ASP A 101 -10.47 14.64 -13.93
CA ASP A 101 -9.69 15.88 -14.05
C ASP A 101 -10.09 16.96 -13.04
N THR A 102 -11.26 16.82 -12.40
CA THR A 102 -11.72 17.75 -11.35
C THR A 102 -11.01 17.54 -10.01
N VAL A 103 -10.26 16.42 -9.88
CA VAL A 103 -9.56 16.06 -8.65
C VAL A 103 -8.23 16.80 -8.56
N THR A 104 -8.24 17.83 -7.72
CA THR A 104 -7.05 18.56 -7.30
C THR A 104 -6.55 18.09 -5.94
N VAL A 105 -5.37 18.56 -5.54
CA VAL A 105 -4.80 18.29 -4.20
C VAL A 105 -5.77 18.71 -3.09
N LEU A 106 -6.35 19.91 -3.18
CA LEU A 106 -7.26 20.44 -2.18
C LEU A 106 -8.57 19.65 -2.12
N ASN A 107 -9.12 19.30 -3.28
CA ASN A 107 -10.33 18.48 -3.37
C ASN A 107 -10.10 17.06 -2.84
N SER A 108 -8.85 16.58 -2.85
CA SER A 108 -8.49 15.29 -2.27
C SER A 108 -8.57 15.29 -0.74
N ILE A 109 -8.32 16.43 -0.09
CA ILE A 109 -8.45 16.57 1.36
C ILE A 109 -9.89 16.30 1.78
N THR A 110 -10.84 17.03 1.20
CA THR A 110 -12.26 16.89 1.54
C THR A 110 -12.85 15.57 1.03
N GLY A 111 -12.47 15.11 -0.17
CA GLY A 111 -12.90 13.84 -0.73
C GLY A 111 -12.46 12.62 0.09
N SER A 112 -11.28 12.68 0.71
CA SER A 112 -10.73 11.59 1.53
C SER A 112 -11.45 11.39 2.87
N LEU A 113 -12.08 12.43 3.44
CA LEU A 113 -12.74 12.38 4.75
C LEU A 113 -13.81 11.29 4.83
N LYS A 114 -14.53 11.05 3.72
CA LYS A 114 -15.56 10.00 3.62
C LYS A 114 -14.98 8.59 3.85
N TYR A 115 -13.72 8.37 3.51
CA TYR A 115 -13.05 7.07 3.64
C TYR A 115 -12.25 6.95 4.94
N PHE A 116 -11.89 8.07 5.57
CA PHE A 116 -11.05 8.09 6.75
C PHE A 116 -11.65 7.33 7.94
N ILE A 117 -12.94 7.54 8.26
CA ILE A 117 -13.59 6.86 9.39
C ILE A 117 -13.73 5.34 9.14
N PRO A 118 -14.27 4.87 7.99
CA PRO A 118 -14.27 3.44 7.67
C PRO A 118 -12.88 2.82 7.72
N TYR A 119 -11.88 3.53 7.20
CA TYR A 119 -10.50 3.08 7.21
C TYR A 119 -9.94 2.94 8.63
N LEU A 120 -10.16 3.93 9.49
CA LEU A 120 -9.75 3.89 10.90
C LEU A 120 -10.35 2.70 11.63
N ILE A 121 -11.65 2.42 11.44
CA ILE A 121 -12.32 1.27 12.04
C ILE A 121 -11.65 -0.04 11.58
N ILE A 122 -11.40 -0.18 10.27
CA ILE A 122 -10.72 -1.37 9.74
C ILE A 122 -9.30 -1.48 10.30
N MET A 123 -8.56 -0.38 10.41
CA MET A 123 -7.21 -0.38 10.97
C MET A 123 -7.17 -0.84 12.42
N ILE A 124 -8.16 -0.47 13.24
CA ILE A 124 -8.28 -0.98 14.61
C ILE A 124 -8.52 -2.50 14.61
N LEU A 125 -9.42 -2.99 13.74
CA LEU A 125 -9.70 -4.43 13.63
C LEU A 125 -8.47 -5.21 13.15
N VAL A 126 -7.75 -4.68 12.16
CA VAL A 126 -6.51 -5.27 11.62
C VAL A 126 -5.39 -5.23 12.65
N ALA A 127 -5.25 -4.14 13.42
CA ALA A 127 -4.26 -4.06 14.50
C ALA A 127 -4.55 -5.10 15.60
N PHE A 128 -5.83 -5.25 15.98
CA PHE A 128 -6.25 -6.27 16.93
C PHE A 128 -5.93 -7.68 16.41
N ALA A 129 -6.38 -8.04 15.21
CA ALA A 129 -6.10 -9.35 14.61
C ALA A 129 -4.60 -9.57 14.37
N GLY A 130 -3.89 -8.53 13.96
CA GLY A 130 -2.46 -8.54 13.67
C GLY A 130 -1.61 -8.78 14.92
N SER A 131 -2.06 -8.32 16.09
CA SER A 131 -1.37 -8.62 17.36
C SER A 131 -1.28 -10.13 17.63
N PHE A 132 -2.36 -10.88 17.36
CA PHE A 132 -2.36 -12.34 17.47
C PHE A 132 -1.46 -13.00 16.44
N LEU A 133 -1.43 -12.47 15.22
CA LEU A 133 -0.57 -13.00 14.15
C LEU A 133 0.91 -12.79 14.49
N ILE A 134 1.28 -11.62 15.01
CA ILE A 134 2.66 -11.34 15.44
C ILE A 134 3.05 -12.25 16.60
N LEU A 135 2.14 -12.46 17.57
CA LEU A 135 2.36 -13.42 18.67
C LEU A 135 2.62 -14.83 18.14
N LEU A 136 1.82 -15.29 17.17
CA LEU A 136 2.02 -16.57 16.51
C LEU A 136 3.35 -16.61 15.73
N GLY A 137 3.70 -15.51 15.05
CA GLY A 137 4.98 -15.35 14.38
C GLY A 137 6.17 -15.46 15.35
N LEU A 138 6.04 -14.92 16.56
CA LEU A 138 7.07 -15.00 17.60
C LEU A 138 7.34 -16.45 18.03
N VAL A 139 6.30 -17.28 18.12
CA VAL A 139 6.44 -18.72 18.41
C VAL A 139 7.26 -19.44 17.33
N LEU A 140 7.17 -18.96 16.08
CA LEU A 140 7.95 -19.43 14.93
C LEU A 140 9.29 -18.69 14.76
N LEU A 141 9.79 -18.06 15.83
CA LEU A 141 11.06 -17.31 15.90
C LEU A 141 11.12 -16.14 14.89
N VAL A 142 12.33 -15.69 14.55
CA VAL A 142 12.59 -14.49 13.73
C VAL A 142 11.93 -14.59 12.35
N VAL A 143 11.97 -15.77 11.72
CA VAL A 143 11.38 -15.99 10.38
C VAL A 143 9.86 -15.84 10.45
N GLY A 144 9.23 -16.35 11.51
CA GLY A 144 7.79 -16.22 11.71
C GLY A 144 7.33 -14.77 11.88
N VAL A 145 8.06 -13.96 12.67
CA VAL A 145 7.74 -12.53 12.84
C VAL A 145 7.87 -11.79 11.52
N PHE A 146 8.95 -12.00 10.77
CA PHE A 146 9.13 -11.34 9.48
C PHE A 146 8.01 -11.70 8.50
N PHE A 147 7.65 -12.99 8.42
CA PHE A 147 6.55 -13.45 7.60
C PHE A 147 5.21 -12.81 8.02
N ALA A 148 4.93 -12.74 9.32
CA ALA A 148 3.72 -12.09 9.85
C ALA A 148 3.65 -10.60 9.47
N LEU A 149 4.77 -9.87 9.55
CA LEU A 149 4.83 -8.46 9.16
C LEU A 149 4.57 -8.26 7.66
N VAL A 150 5.22 -9.05 6.79
CA VAL A 150 5.00 -8.96 5.34
C VAL A 150 3.56 -9.32 4.98
N TYR A 151 2.98 -10.33 5.64
CA TYR A 151 1.59 -10.69 5.46
C TYR A 151 0.63 -9.56 5.87
N LEU A 152 0.81 -8.96 7.04
CA LEU A 152 -0.03 -7.84 7.48
C LEU A 152 0.09 -6.65 6.54
N LEU A 153 1.29 -6.37 6.04
CA LEU A 153 1.51 -5.32 5.05
C LEU A 153 0.80 -5.62 3.73
N THR A 154 0.81 -6.89 3.30
CA THR A 154 0.10 -7.33 2.09
C THR A 154 -1.40 -7.07 2.24
N ILE A 155 -2.00 -7.42 3.38
CA ILE A 155 -3.40 -7.13 3.69
C ILE A 155 -3.65 -5.62 3.67
N TYR A 156 -2.79 -4.84 4.34
CA TYR A 156 -2.90 -3.38 4.43
C TYR A 156 -2.94 -2.70 3.05
N PHE A 157 -2.12 -3.15 2.09
CA PHE A 157 -2.06 -2.59 0.74
C PHE A 157 -3.35 -2.76 -0.07
N PHE A 158 -4.27 -3.64 0.30
CA PHE A 158 -5.56 -3.76 -0.39
C PHE A 158 -6.65 -2.86 0.20
N ILE A 159 -6.59 -2.52 1.49
CA ILE A 159 -7.73 -1.94 2.23
C ILE A 159 -8.15 -0.60 1.64
N LEU A 160 -7.21 0.34 1.57
CA LEU A 160 -7.48 1.72 1.20
C LEU A 160 -7.88 1.92 -0.28
N PRO A 161 -7.18 1.33 -1.28
CA PRO A 161 -7.61 1.41 -2.67
C PRO A 161 -8.97 0.74 -2.88
N LEU A 162 -9.26 -0.33 -2.14
CA LEU A 162 -10.55 -1.02 -2.23
C LEU A 162 -11.69 -0.20 -1.62
N LEU A 163 -11.50 0.44 -0.47
CA LEU A 163 -12.47 1.40 0.08
C LEU A 163 -12.82 2.51 -0.93
N MET A 164 -11.82 3.00 -1.65
CA MET A 164 -12.00 4.11 -2.60
C MET A 164 -12.63 3.65 -3.91
N ALA A 165 -12.25 2.49 -4.41
CA ALA A 165 -12.73 1.99 -5.69
C ALA A 165 -14.09 1.27 -5.60
N GLU A 166 -14.32 0.47 -4.55
CA GLU A 166 -15.54 -0.31 -4.33
C GLU A 166 -16.54 0.36 -3.37
N GLY A 167 -16.11 1.40 -2.64
CA GLY A 167 -16.95 2.21 -1.76
C GLY A 167 -16.71 1.96 -0.25
N PRO A 168 -17.23 2.85 0.62
CA PRO A 168 -16.86 2.92 2.04
C PRO A 168 -17.51 1.84 2.93
N ASN A 169 -17.98 0.72 2.36
CA ASN A 169 -18.61 -0.33 3.14
C ASN A 169 -17.56 -1.21 3.82
N ILE A 170 -17.52 -1.17 5.16
CA ILE A 170 -16.51 -1.87 5.97
C ILE A 170 -16.55 -3.39 5.74
N TYR A 171 -17.75 -3.99 5.76
CA TYR A 171 -17.92 -5.43 5.59
C TYR A 171 -17.46 -5.92 4.21
N ASN A 172 -17.92 -5.25 3.15
CA ASN A 172 -17.48 -5.55 1.79
C ASN A 172 -15.96 -5.38 1.67
N THR A 173 -15.41 -4.33 2.30
CA THR A 173 -13.97 -4.07 2.22
C THR A 173 -13.15 -5.19 2.84
N ILE A 174 -13.51 -5.63 4.05
CA ILE A 174 -12.80 -6.69 4.76
C ILE A 174 -12.87 -8.00 3.96
N THR A 175 -14.07 -8.40 3.55
CA THR A 175 -14.28 -9.67 2.84
C THR A 175 -13.55 -9.68 1.49
N ARG A 176 -13.63 -8.60 0.72
CA ARG A 176 -12.93 -8.46 -0.56
C ARG A 176 -11.41 -8.36 -0.38
N THR A 177 -10.93 -7.66 0.65
CA THR A 177 -9.49 -7.59 0.97
C THR A 177 -8.92 -8.98 1.25
N VAL A 178 -9.59 -9.76 2.11
CA VAL A 178 -9.16 -11.13 2.42
C VAL A 178 -9.17 -12.00 1.16
N SER A 179 -10.23 -11.91 0.34
CA SER A 179 -10.33 -12.65 -0.92
C SER A 179 -9.19 -12.32 -1.88
N LEU A 180 -8.98 -11.03 -2.19
CA LEU A 180 -7.95 -10.58 -3.13
C LEU A 180 -6.53 -10.89 -2.64
N ALA A 181 -6.26 -10.70 -1.36
CA ALA A 181 -4.96 -11.00 -0.77
C ALA A 181 -4.61 -12.50 -0.87
N HIS A 182 -5.59 -13.40 -0.66
CA HIS A 182 -5.35 -14.84 -0.62
C HIS A 182 -5.47 -15.55 -1.97
N ARG A 183 -6.25 -15.03 -2.94
CA ARG A 183 -6.44 -15.68 -4.24
C ARG A 183 -5.13 -15.94 -5.00
N ARG A 184 -4.17 -15.03 -4.86
CA ARG A 184 -2.79 -15.17 -5.38
C ARG A 184 -1.77 -14.90 -4.28
N PHE A 185 -1.98 -15.55 -3.13
CA PHE A 185 -1.25 -15.33 -1.90
C PHE A 185 0.27 -15.18 -2.09
N TRP A 186 0.92 -16.18 -2.67
CA TRP A 186 2.39 -16.18 -2.84
C TRP A 186 2.90 -15.06 -3.73
N GLN A 187 2.17 -14.73 -4.79
CA GLN A 187 2.51 -13.63 -5.68
C GLN A 187 2.37 -12.29 -4.94
N ASN A 188 1.24 -12.05 -4.27
CA ASN A 188 0.98 -10.82 -3.52
C ASN A 188 1.99 -10.61 -2.38
N LEU A 189 2.30 -11.68 -1.65
CA LEU A 189 3.26 -11.66 -0.55
C LEU A 189 4.69 -11.42 -1.07
N GLY A 190 5.08 -12.11 -2.15
CA GLY A 190 6.38 -11.90 -2.79
C GLY A 190 6.57 -10.50 -3.34
N TRP A 191 5.52 -9.92 -3.96
CA TRP A 191 5.52 -8.54 -4.45
C TRP A 191 5.69 -7.54 -3.31
N THR A 192 4.94 -7.74 -2.24
CA THR A 192 5.03 -6.90 -1.04
C THR A 192 6.42 -6.99 -0.41
N ALA A 193 7.02 -8.19 -0.33
CA ALA A 193 8.37 -8.37 0.19
C ALA A 193 9.43 -7.65 -0.65
N VAL A 194 9.40 -7.83 -1.98
CA VAL A 194 10.36 -7.16 -2.89
C VAL A 194 10.21 -5.64 -2.82
N PHE A 195 8.98 -5.15 -2.86
CA PHE A 195 8.71 -3.72 -2.72
C PHE A 195 9.24 -3.15 -1.40
N LEU A 196 9.04 -3.87 -0.29
CA LEU A 196 9.55 -3.49 1.03
C LEU A 196 11.09 -3.47 1.07
N ILE A 197 11.76 -4.45 0.46
CA ILE A 197 13.23 -4.47 0.36
C ILE A 197 13.73 -3.26 -0.44
N ILE A 198 13.11 -2.95 -1.58
CA ILE A 198 13.46 -1.79 -2.40
C ILE A 198 13.27 -0.50 -1.58
N LEU A 199 12.15 -0.35 -0.88
CA LEU A 199 11.91 0.81 -0.03
C LEU A 199 12.96 0.95 1.07
N ILE A 200 13.31 -0.15 1.76
CA ILE A 200 14.36 -0.12 2.79
C ILE A 200 15.69 0.34 2.21
N VAL A 201 16.11 -0.21 1.07
CA VAL A 201 17.38 0.17 0.43
C VAL A 201 17.37 1.66 0.04
N VAL A 202 16.31 2.14 -0.59
CA VAL A 202 16.16 3.55 -0.98
C VAL A 202 16.15 4.45 0.27
N SER A 203 15.40 4.09 1.31
CA SER A 203 15.33 4.84 2.55
C SER A 203 16.69 4.93 3.23
N VAL A 204 17.46 3.83 3.30
CA VAL A 204 18.81 3.84 3.91
C VAL A 204 19.75 4.77 3.14
N ILE A 205 19.75 4.73 1.80
CA ILE A 205 20.59 5.59 0.97
C ILE A 205 20.21 7.07 1.18
N LEU A 206 18.91 7.39 1.11
CA LEU A 206 18.42 8.76 1.28
C LEU A 206 18.67 9.29 2.70
N SER A 207 18.48 8.46 3.73
CA SER A 207 18.82 8.81 5.11
C SER A 207 20.31 9.11 5.25
N GLY A 208 21.19 8.34 4.60
CA GLY A 208 22.63 8.63 4.56
C GLY A 208 22.93 10.01 3.97
N ILE A 209 22.24 10.39 2.88
CA ILE A 209 22.40 11.71 2.24
C ILE A 209 21.97 12.85 3.17
N VAL A 210 20.86 12.69 3.91
CA VAL A 210 20.36 13.70 4.87
C VAL A 210 21.38 13.98 5.99
N LEU A 211 22.16 12.97 6.36
CA LEU A 211 23.14 13.09 7.46
C LEU A 211 24.45 13.77 7.02
N LEU A 212 24.74 13.86 5.71
CA LEU A 212 26.00 14.43 5.20
C LEU A 212 26.34 15.82 5.77
N PRO A 213 25.42 16.80 5.82
CA PRO A 213 25.71 18.13 6.37
C PRO A 213 26.00 18.12 7.87
N PHE A 214 25.64 17.05 8.58
CA PHE A 214 25.75 16.92 10.03
C PHE A 214 26.84 15.95 10.48
N THR A 215 27.59 15.37 9.54
CA THR A 215 28.64 14.36 9.80
C THR A 215 29.62 14.78 10.90
N GLY A 216 30.02 16.06 10.93
CA GLY A 216 30.93 16.58 11.96
C GLY A 216 30.35 16.53 13.37
N SER A 217 29.05 16.82 13.54
CA SER A 217 28.37 16.71 14.83
C SER A 217 28.16 15.26 15.23
N PHE A 218 27.81 14.39 14.28
CA PHE A 218 27.66 12.95 14.51
C PHE A 218 28.96 12.27 14.94
N LEU A 219 30.06 12.53 14.25
CA LEU A 219 31.36 11.96 14.61
C LEU A 219 31.78 12.39 16.02
N LYS A 220 31.51 13.65 16.40
CA LYS A 220 31.79 14.15 17.76
C LYS A 220 30.94 13.46 18.83
N ALA A 221 29.66 13.20 18.55
CA ALA A 221 28.77 12.46 19.45
C ALA A 221 29.13 10.98 19.59
N PHE A 222 29.56 10.35 18.50
CA PHE A 222 29.96 8.94 18.50
C PHE A 222 31.28 8.72 19.24
N THR A 223 32.23 9.65 19.08
CA THR A 223 33.55 9.58 19.73
C THR A 223 33.53 10.07 21.17
N ASN A 224 32.55 10.89 21.56
CA ASN A 224 32.38 11.38 22.92
C ASN A 224 30.93 11.15 23.38
N PRO A 225 30.67 10.10 24.18
CA PRO A 225 29.32 9.74 24.65
C PRO A 225 28.63 10.87 25.42
N GLU A 226 29.40 11.77 26.04
CA GLU A 226 28.91 12.95 26.75
C GLU A 226 28.18 13.95 25.83
N ASN A 227 28.42 13.87 24.51
CA ASN A 227 27.74 14.68 23.51
C ASN A 227 26.52 13.96 22.89
N ALA A 228 26.01 12.87 23.47
CA ALA A 228 24.84 12.16 22.95
C ALA A 228 23.60 13.07 22.82
N ASP A 229 23.46 14.06 23.70
CA ASP A 229 22.42 15.10 23.64
C ASP A 229 22.45 15.89 22.32
N SER A 230 23.62 16.01 21.68
CA SER A 230 23.77 16.69 20.39
C SER A 230 23.09 15.96 19.23
N VAL A 231 22.88 14.63 19.33
CA VAL A 231 22.12 13.84 18.36
C VAL A 231 20.62 14.14 18.47
N MET A 232 20.12 14.40 19.68
CA MET A 232 18.73 14.79 19.88
C MET A 232 18.48 16.25 19.51
N ALA A 233 19.46 17.13 19.74
CA ALA A 233 19.41 18.51 19.26
C ALA A 233 19.29 18.58 17.73
N LEU A 234 19.84 17.60 17.01
CA LEU A 234 19.70 17.50 15.57
C LEU A 234 18.25 17.28 15.13
N ALA A 235 17.47 16.48 15.86
CA ALA A 235 16.06 16.23 15.51
C ALA A 235 15.20 17.51 15.54
N LYS A 236 15.62 18.51 16.32
CA LYS A 236 15.00 19.85 16.39
C LYS A 236 15.61 20.85 15.41
N ASN A 237 16.67 20.49 14.68
CA ASN A 237 17.32 21.36 13.72
C ASN A 237 16.40 21.59 12.50
N PRO A 238 16.07 22.85 12.14
CA PRO A 238 15.17 23.14 11.04
C PRO A 238 15.68 22.61 9.69
N LEU A 239 16.99 22.60 9.47
CA LEU A 239 17.58 22.04 8.25
C LEU A 239 17.38 20.52 8.21
N PHE A 240 17.58 19.83 9.34
CA PHE A 240 17.35 18.39 9.42
C PHE A 240 15.88 18.03 9.19
N ILE A 241 14.95 18.82 9.73
CA ILE A 241 13.51 18.68 9.50
C ILE A 241 13.18 18.86 8.02
N VAL A 242 13.68 19.91 7.36
CA VAL A 242 13.41 20.14 5.92
C VAL A 242 14.00 19.02 5.07
N LEU A 243 15.23 18.60 5.32
CA LEU A 243 15.88 17.51 4.56
C LEU A 243 15.18 16.17 4.75
N SER A 244 14.77 15.86 5.98
CA SER A 244 13.99 14.66 6.28
C SER A 244 12.62 14.70 5.58
N ALA A 245 11.96 15.85 5.57
CA ALA A 245 10.70 16.04 4.87
C ALA A 245 10.84 15.86 3.35
N ILE A 246 11.95 16.30 2.75
CA ILE A 246 12.25 16.05 1.33
C ILE A 246 12.39 14.56 1.06
N VAL A 247 13.15 13.83 1.90
CA VAL A 247 13.31 12.37 1.74
C VAL A 247 11.98 11.64 1.86
N ASN A 248 11.20 11.95 2.89
CA ASN A 248 9.87 11.39 3.06
C ASN A 248 8.95 11.73 1.89
N ALA A 249 9.04 12.94 1.33
CA ALA A 249 8.27 13.36 0.17
C ALA A 249 8.59 12.54 -1.09
N LEU A 250 9.83 12.04 -1.21
CA LEU A 250 10.21 11.14 -2.30
C LEU A 250 9.62 9.75 -2.11
N THR A 251 9.63 9.22 -0.88
CA THR A 251 9.26 7.82 -0.61
C THR A 251 7.77 7.61 -0.34
N TYR A 252 7.09 8.54 0.34
CA TYR A 252 5.70 8.38 0.78
C TYR A 252 4.71 8.11 -0.36
N PRO A 253 4.81 8.74 -1.55
CA PRO A 253 3.93 8.42 -2.67
C PRO A 253 4.05 7.00 -3.21
N LEU A 254 5.19 6.33 -3.01
CA LEU A 254 5.42 5.01 -3.59
C LEU A 254 4.47 3.97 -2.99
N VAL A 255 4.18 4.08 -1.69
CA VAL A 255 3.26 3.18 -0.97
C VAL A 255 1.84 3.20 -1.55
N PRO A 256 1.13 4.35 -1.66
CA PRO A 256 -0.22 4.38 -2.21
C PRO A 256 -0.29 4.02 -3.69
N VAL A 257 0.76 4.30 -4.47
CA VAL A 257 0.86 3.86 -5.88
C VAL A 257 0.97 2.34 -5.97
N PHE A 258 1.86 1.74 -5.18
CA PHE A 258 2.01 0.28 -5.14
C PHE A 258 0.73 -0.42 -4.63
N SER A 259 0.13 0.12 -3.59
CA SER A 259 -1.18 -0.28 -3.05
C SER A 259 -2.27 -0.27 -4.13
N ALA A 260 -2.35 0.80 -4.94
CA ALA A 260 -3.27 0.86 -6.07
C ALA A 260 -2.97 -0.22 -7.12
N ILE A 261 -1.69 -0.47 -7.45
CA ILE A 261 -1.27 -1.52 -8.38
C ILE A 261 -1.70 -2.90 -7.88
N MET A 262 -1.49 -3.20 -6.59
CA MET A 262 -1.89 -4.48 -5.99
C MET A 262 -3.40 -4.71 -6.15
N TYR A 263 -4.20 -3.71 -5.78
CA TYR A 263 -5.66 -3.77 -5.94
C TYR A 263 -6.08 -3.92 -7.39
N PHE A 264 -5.59 -3.06 -8.29
CA PHE A 264 -5.98 -3.07 -9.69
C PHE A 264 -5.50 -4.31 -10.44
N ASN A 265 -4.32 -4.84 -10.11
CA ASN A 265 -3.87 -6.14 -10.61
C ASN A 265 -4.84 -7.23 -10.18
N GLY A 266 -5.20 -7.29 -8.90
CA GLY A 266 -6.17 -8.24 -8.37
C GLY A 266 -7.49 -8.16 -9.14
N ARG A 267 -8.04 -6.96 -9.27
CA ARG A 267 -9.31 -6.69 -9.96
C ARG A 267 -9.28 -7.03 -11.45
N ALA A 268 -8.26 -6.58 -12.17
CA ALA A 268 -8.11 -6.86 -13.61
C ALA A 268 -8.00 -8.37 -13.89
N ASN A 269 -7.39 -9.15 -12.99
CA ASN A 269 -7.37 -10.61 -13.11
C ASN A 269 -8.75 -11.24 -12.89
N GLU A 270 -9.59 -10.69 -12.00
CA GLU A 270 -10.97 -11.17 -11.84
C GLU A 270 -11.79 -10.94 -13.10
N ASP A 271 -11.69 -9.73 -13.65
CA ASP A 271 -12.38 -9.34 -14.89
C ASP A 271 -11.91 -10.19 -16.08
N ALA A 272 -10.59 -10.40 -16.23
CA ALA A 272 -10.04 -11.25 -17.29
C ALA A 272 -10.53 -12.71 -17.19
N SER A 273 -10.59 -13.26 -15.96
CA SER A 273 -11.10 -14.61 -15.73
C SER A 273 -12.59 -14.72 -16.00
N SER A 274 -13.37 -13.68 -15.66
CA SER A 274 -14.82 -13.63 -15.93
C SER A 274 -15.11 -13.56 -17.43
N ASN A 275 -14.32 -12.77 -18.17
CA ASN A 275 -14.49 -12.65 -19.62
C ASN A 275 -14.13 -13.95 -20.34
N ALA A 276 -13.02 -14.61 -19.94
CA ALA A 276 -12.66 -15.92 -20.49
C ALA A 276 -13.73 -16.98 -20.24
N ALA A 277 -14.34 -17.01 -19.03
CA ALA A 277 -15.44 -17.92 -18.72
C ALA A 277 -16.72 -17.63 -19.53
N HIS A 278 -16.95 -16.37 -19.91
CA HIS A 278 -18.06 -16.00 -20.81
C HIS A 278 -17.76 -16.41 -22.26
N GLU A 279 -16.53 -16.26 -22.73
CA GLU A 279 -16.12 -16.64 -24.10
C GLU A 279 -16.17 -18.17 -24.29
N GLU A 280 -15.68 -18.97 -23.33
CA GLU A 280 -15.80 -20.43 -23.33
C GLU A 280 -17.26 -20.92 -23.20
N GLY A 281 -18.16 -20.11 -22.66
CA GLY A 281 -19.60 -20.38 -22.65
C GLY A 281 -20.27 -20.22 -24.03
N THR A 282 -19.59 -19.56 -24.98
CA THR A 282 -20.04 -19.32 -26.35
C THR A 282 -19.47 -20.32 -27.35
N GLU A 283 -18.36 -20.99 -27.01
CA GLU A 283 -17.98 -22.21 -27.71
C GLU A 283 -19.01 -23.29 -27.36
N ARG A 284 -19.77 -23.69 -28.38
CA ARG A 284 -20.85 -24.67 -28.36
C ARG A 284 -20.53 -25.82 -27.40
N LYS A 285 -21.01 -25.72 -26.14
CA LYS A 285 -20.99 -26.83 -25.18
C LYS A 285 -21.58 -28.03 -25.90
N VAL A 286 -20.75 -29.04 -26.17
CA VAL A 286 -21.17 -30.32 -26.76
C VAL A 286 -22.35 -30.79 -25.94
N ARG A 287 -23.54 -30.73 -26.54
CA ARG A 287 -24.75 -31.18 -25.86
C ARG A 287 -24.72 -32.70 -25.87
N VAL A 288 -25.40 -33.32 -24.92
CA VAL A 288 -25.54 -34.79 -24.92
C VAL A 288 -26.12 -35.26 -26.26
N GLU A 289 -26.96 -34.43 -26.89
CA GLU A 289 -27.50 -34.56 -28.24
C GLU A 289 -26.41 -34.76 -29.31
N ASP A 290 -25.30 -34.03 -29.21
CA ASP A 290 -24.21 -34.04 -30.19
C ASP A 290 -23.35 -35.31 -30.08
N LEU A 291 -23.35 -35.98 -28.92
CA LEU A 291 -22.66 -37.26 -28.70
C LEU A 291 -23.40 -38.45 -29.31
N TYR A 292 -24.68 -38.28 -29.67
CA TYR A 292 -25.51 -39.30 -30.32
C TYR A 292 -25.94 -38.89 -31.73
N ALA A 293 -25.34 -37.84 -32.29
CA ALA A 293 -25.62 -37.45 -33.67
C ALA A 293 -25.23 -38.62 -34.60
N PRO A 294 -26.15 -39.09 -35.46
CA PRO A 294 -25.81 -40.13 -36.43
C PRO A 294 -24.68 -39.63 -37.33
N PRO A 295 -23.75 -40.51 -37.73
CA PRO A 295 -22.64 -40.13 -38.59
C PRO A 295 -23.19 -39.45 -39.84
N VAL A 296 -22.61 -38.29 -40.16
CA VAL A 296 -22.94 -37.54 -41.38
C VAL A 296 -22.75 -38.51 -42.55
N ARG A 297 -23.84 -38.79 -43.27
CA ARG A 297 -23.77 -39.58 -44.50
C ARG A 297 -22.97 -38.77 -45.51
N ASP A 298 -21.80 -39.27 -45.89
CA ASP A 298 -21.07 -38.74 -47.03
C ASP A 298 -21.95 -38.89 -48.28
N GLU A 299 -22.41 -37.77 -48.85
CA GLU A 299 -23.11 -37.71 -50.14
C GLU A 299 -22.13 -37.95 -51.31
N SER A 300 -21.37 -39.05 -51.28
CA SER A 300 -20.44 -39.42 -52.35
C SER A 300 -20.79 -40.73 -53.06
N ASP A 301 -21.84 -41.45 -52.65
CA ASP A 301 -22.18 -42.77 -53.20
C ASP A 301 -23.42 -42.83 -54.12
N ASP A 302 -23.93 -41.70 -54.63
CA ASP A 302 -25.01 -41.70 -55.64
C ASP A 302 -24.50 -41.50 -57.08
N LYS A 303 -23.57 -42.36 -57.50
CA LYS A 303 -23.23 -42.56 -58.93
C LYS A 303 -22.79 -43.99 -59.19
N THR A 304 -23.73 -44.92 -59.30
CA THR A 304 -23.62 -46.16 -60.12
C THR A 304 -24.94 -46.93 -59.98
N SER A 305 -25.87 -46.93 -60.93
CA SER A 305 -25.88 -47.79 -62.13
C SER A 305 -27.25 -47.53 -62.81
N ILE A 306 -27.31 -46.96 -64.02
CA ILE A 306 -27.23 -47.59 -65.35
C ILE A 306 -28.43 -48.48 -65.69
N ASP A 307 -29.17 -47.99 -66.69
CA ASP A 307 -29.85 -48.70 -67.78
C ASP A 307 -29.81 -50.24 -67.78
N MET A 308 -30.98 -50.86 -67.68
CA MET A 308 -31.50 -51.88 -68.61
C MET A 308 -32.97 -52.19 -68.35
#